data_AF-A0A2K8XDK0-F1
#
_entry.id   AF-A0A2K8XDK0-F1
#
_cell.length_a   1.000
_cell.length_b   1.000
_cell.length_c   1.000
_cell.angle_alpha   90.00
_cell.angle_beta   90.00
_cell.angle_gamma   90.00
#
_symmetry.space_group_name_H-M   'P 1'
#
loop_
_entity.id
_entity.type
_entity.pdbx_description
1 polymer ?
#
loop_
_entity_poly.entity_id
_entity_poly.type
_entity_poly.pdbx_seq_one_letter_code
_entity_poly.pdbx_strand_id
1 'polypeptide(L)'
;MYFSLLYLYSCLIVLLFAYLRKGAINNKSYTIILVSVTIAVLCESITLIYSFYYKEFPFYKRLVMMLYGISQYFFITDLVEEGSLEKDTVTL
;
A
#
# COMPACT_ATOMS: atom_id res chain seq x y z
N MET A 1 15.47 13.21 5.65
CA MET A 1 16.43 12.09 5.58
C MET A 1 16.05 11.00 6.58
N TYR A 2 16.19 11.20 7.90
CA TYR A 2 15.76 10.18 8.90
C TYR A 2 14.26 9.88 8.89
N PHE A 3 13.42 10.91 8.67
CA PHE A 3 11.96 10.71 8.57
C PHE A 3 11.57 9.75 7.43
N SER A 4 12.20 9.83 6.26
CA SER A 4 11.91 8.96 5.11
C SER A 4 12.23 7.49 5.38
N LEU A 5 13.27 7.21 6.18
CA LEU A 5 13.59 5.85 6.63
C LEU A 5 12.51 5.30 7.58
N LEU A 6 12.01 6.12 8.49
CA LEU A 6 10.92 5.74 9.41
C LEU A 6 9.62 5.45 8.64
N TYR A 7 9.32 6.22 7.60
CA TYR A 7 8.18 5.97 6.71
C TYR A 7 8.31 4.62 5.98
N LEU A 8 9.46 4.37 5.34
CA LEU A 8 9.71 3.09 4.68
C LEU A 8 9.62 1.92 5.67
N TYR A 9 10.19 2.05 6.86
CA TYR A 9 10.12 1.04 7.91
C TYR A 9 8.67 0.75 8.33
N SER A 10 7.86 1.79 8.51
CA SER A 10 6.44 1.66 8.84
C SER A 10 5.67 0.92 7.73
N CYS A 11 5.93 1.24 6.46
CA CYS A 11 5.33 0.54 5.32
C CYS A 11 5.73 -0.94 5.25
N LEU A 12 6.97 -1.29 5.60
CA LEU A 12 7.42 -2.69 5.66
C LEU A 12 6.71 -3.48 6.76
N ILE A 13 6.43 -2.85 7.91
CA ILE A 13 5.62 -3.47 8.96
C ILE A 13 4.20 -3.74 8.44
N VAL A 14 3.58 -2.77 7.75
CA VAL A 14 2.25 -2.93 7.16
C VAL A 14 2.25 -4.05 6.10
N LEU A 15 3.31 -4.17 5.30
CA LEU A 15 3.47 -5.26 4.34
C LEU A 15 3.53 -6.62 5.04
N LEU A 16 4.25 -6.72 6.17
CA LEU A 16 4.31 -7.94 6.96
C LEU A 16 2.92 -8.33 7.47
N PHE A 17 2.16 -7.39 8.03
CA PHE A 17 0.78 -7.65 8.45
C PHE A 17 -0.13 -8.06 7.29
N ALA A 18 -0.03 -7.39 6.14
CA ALA A 18 -0.78 -7.75 4.95
C ALA A 18 -0.43 -9.17 4.46
N TYR A 19 0.84 -9.58 4.57
CA TYR A 19 1.28 -10.93 4.24
C TYR A 19 0.75 -11.99 5.23
N LEU A 20 0.76 -11.69 6.54
CA LEU A 20 0.21 -12.59 7.56
C LEU A 20 -1.31 -12.81 7.42
N ARG A 21 -2.02 -11.89 6.76
CA ARG A 21 -3.46 -12.00 6.45
C ARG A 21 -3.80 -13.20 5.55
N LYS A 22 -2.79 -13.88 4.99
CA LYS A 22 -2.95 -15.05 4.12
C LYS A 22 -3.70 -16.17 4.83
N GLY A 23 -4.87 -16.53 4.30
CA GLY A 23 -5.71 -17.62 4.82
C GLY A 23 -6.70 -17.21 5.92
N ALA A 24 -6.62 -15.99 6.45
CA ALA A 24 -7.64 -15.45 7.35
C ALA A 24 -8.80 -14.77 6.59
N ILE A 25 -8.55 -14.32 5.36
CA ILE A 25 -9.48 -13.55 4.53
C ILE A 25 -9.58 -14.15 3.13
N ASN A 26 -10.66 -13.78 2.43
CA ASN A 26 -10.93 -14.17 1.06
C ASN A 26 -9.73 -13.91 0.13
N ASN A 27 -9.43 -14.88 -0.75
CA ASN A 27 -8.25 -14.84 -1.62
C ASN A 27 -8.21 -13.61 -2.55
N LYS A 28 -9.38 -13.09 -2.96
CA LYS A 28 -9.49 -11.88 -3.79
C LYS A 28 -9.02 -10.65 -3.03
N SER A 29 -9.63 -10.39 -1.87
CA SER A 29 -9.28 -9.28 -0.97
C SER A 29 -7.80 -9.35 -0.56
N TYR A 30 -7.31 -10.55 -0.17
CA TYR A 30 -5.90 -10.78 0.14
C TYR A 30 -4.94 -10.34 -1.00
N THR A 31 -5.30 -10.63 -2.25
CA THR A 31 -4.45 -10.24 -3.40
C THR A 31 -4.48 -8.74 -3.62
N ILE A 32 -5.65 -8.09 -3.47
CA ILE A 32 -5.81 -6.64 -3.66
C ILE A 32 -5.00 -5.87 -2.62
N ILE A 33 -5.09 -6.23 -1.33
CA ILE A 33 -4.35 -5.55 -0.27
C ILE A 33 -2.84 -5.74 -0.42
N LEU A 34 -2.39 -6.94 -0.81
CA LEU A 34 -0.96 -7.22 -0.99
C LEU A 34 -0.38 -6.41 -2.16
N VAL A 35 -1.11 -6.28 -3.26
CA VAL A 35 -0.73 -5.41 -4.39
C VAL A 35 -0.71 -3.94 -3.95
N SER A 36 -1.74 -3.46 -3.23
CA SER A 36 -1.82 -2.09 -2.72
C SER A 36 -0.60 -1.72 -1.87
N VAL A 37 -0.27 -2.55 -0.88
CA VAL A 37 0.82 -2.29 0.06
C VAL A 37 2.18 -2.44 -0.63
N THR A 38 2.32 -3.35 -1.60
CA THR A 38 3.55 -3.46 -2.41
C THR A 38 3.79 -2.18 -3.22
N ILE A 39 2.75 -1.62 -3.83
CA ILE A 39 2.85 -0.33 -4.55
C ILE A 39 3.23 0.80 -3.58
N ALA A 40 2.68 0.81 -2.36
CA ALA A 40 3.04 1.80 -1.34
C ALA A 40 4.53 1.71 -0.97
N VAL A 41 5.06 0.51 -0.74
CA VAL A 41 6.48 0.29 -0.42
C VAL A 41 7.39 0.74 -1.57
N LEU A 42 7.00 0.49 -2.82
CA LEU A 42 7.72 1.01 -3.99
C LEU A 42 7.72 2.55 -4.02
N CYS A 43 6.60 3.18 -3.69
CA CYS A 43 6.48 4.64 -3.56
C CYS A 43 7.45 5.22 -2.52
N GLU A 44 7.51 4.62 -1.33
CA GLU A 44 8.44 5.02 -0.27
C GLU A 44 9.89 4.80 -0.69
N SER A 45 10.18 3.72 -1.41
CA SER A 45 11.52 3.41 -1.92
C SER A 45 12.00 4.46 -2.93
N ILE A 46 11.13 4.85 -3.87
CA ILE A 46 11.42 5.93 -4.84
C ILE A 46 11.62 7.26 -4.10
N THR A 47 10.80 7.52 -3.09
CA THR A 47 10.90 8.72 -2.23
C THR A 47 12.21 8.79 -1.48
N LEU A 48 12.68 7.66 -0.97
CA LEU A 48 13.96 7.54 -0.30
C LEU A 48 15.13 7.78 -1.27
N ILE A 49 15.12 7.16 -2.44
CA ILE A 49 16.15 7.37 -3.47
C ILE A 49 16.24 8.85 -3.87
N TYR A 50 15.09 9.51 -4.07
CA TYR A 50 15.03 10.95 -4.34
C TYR A 50 15.60 11.79 -3.19
N SER A 51 15.29 11.43 -1.93
CA SER A 51 15.76 12.16 -0.76
C SER A 51 17.27 12.01 -0.51
N PHE A 52 17.89 10.89 -0.90
CA PHE A 52 19.29 10.58 -0.58
C PHE A 52 20.26 10.83 -1.74
N TYR A 53 19.85 10.53 -2.98
CA TYR A 53 20.76 10.53 -4.14
C TYR A 53 20.39 11.55 -5.21
N TYR A 54 19.14 11.57 -5.69
CA TYR A 54 18.76 12.30 -6.90
C TYR A 54 17.71 13.39 -6.64
N LYS A 55 18.13 14.55 -6.12
CA LYS A 55 17.23 15.71 -5.95
C LYS A 55 16.75 16.33 -7.27
N GLU A 56 17.44 16.08 -8.38
CA GLU A 56 17.11 16.66 -9.68
C GLU A 56 16.20 15.79 -10.54
N PHE A 57 15.64 14.68 -10.02
CA PHE A 57 14.78 13.80 -10.80
C PHE A 57 13.54 14.57 -11.31
N PRO A 58 13.43 14.86 -12.62
CA PRO A 58 12.28 15.56 -13.15
C PRO A 58 11.06 14.66 -13.05
N PHE A 59 9.88 15.24 -12.80
CA PHE A 59 8.61 14.52 -12.65
C PHE A 59 8.44 13.62 -11.41
N TYR A 60 9.44 13.53 -10.52
CA TYR A 60 9.35 12.75 -9.26
C TYR A 60 8.04 12.98 -8.50
N LYS A 61 7.70 14.26 -8.26
CA LYS A 61 6.51 14.64 -7.50
C LYS A 61 5.21 14.13 -8.12
N ARG A 62 5.10 14.19 -9.46
CA ARG A 62 3.90 13.69 -10.18
C ARG A 62 3.82 12.17 -10.15
N LEU A 63 4.94 11.49 -10.38
CA LEU A 63 5.01 10.02 -10.40
C LEU A 63 4.65 9.45 -9.03
N VAL A 64 5.24 9.99 -7.96
CA VAL A 64 4.97 9.54 -6.58
C VAL A 64 3.50 9.80 -6.21
N MET A 65 2.95 10.99 -6.51
CA MET A 65 1.53 11.26 -6.26
C MET A 65 0.60 10.31 -7.01
N MET A 66 0.90 9.98 -8.26
CA MET A 66 0.10 9.04 -9.05
C MET A 66 0.13 7.63 -8.44
N LEU A 67 1.32 7.14 -8.09
CA LEU A 67 1.48 5.82 -7.46
C LEU A 67 0.80 5.74 -6.08
N TYR A 68 0.88 6.80 -5.27
CA TYR A 68 0.13 6.85 -4.01
C TYR A 68 -1.38 6.80 -4.23
N GLY A 69 -1.90 7.56 -5.20
CA GLY A 69 -3.31 7.54 -5.53
C GLY A 69 -3.78 6.16 -5.96
N ILE A 70 -3.00 5.46 -6.78
CA ILE A 70 -3.26 4.07 -7.19
C ILE A 70 -3.26 3.14 -5.96
N SER A 71 -2.25 3.24 -5.10
CA SER A 71 -2.17 2.42 -3.89
C SER A 71 -3.38 2.63 -2.97
N GLN A 72 -3.75 3.89 -2.72
CA GLN A 72 -4.91 4.24 -1.89
C GLN A 72 -6.24 3.78 -2.50
N TYR A 73 -6.40 3.85 -3.82
CA TYR A 73 -7.57 3.32 -4.51
C TYR A 73 -7.74 1.82 -4.28
N PHE A 74 -6.66 1.04 -4.41
CA PHE A 74 -6.70 -0.40 -4.11
C PHE A 74 -6.99 -0.67 -2.63
N PHE A 75 -6.48 0.16 -1.72
CA PHE A 75 -6.75 0.02 -0.29
C PHE A 75 -8.24 0.22 0.04
N ILE A 76 -8.88 1.24 -0.54
CA ILE A 76 -10.32 1.47 -0.37
C ILE A 76 -11.13 0.34 -1.01
N THR A 77 -10.72 -0.13 -2.18
CA THR A 77 -11.40 -1.24 -2.88
C THR A 77 -11.36 -2.52 -2.05
N ASP A 78 -10.22 -2.84 -1.43
CA ASP A 78 -10.11 -3.96 -0.48
C ASP A 78 -11.10 -3.81 0.69
N LEU A 79 -11.13 -2.62 1.31
CA LEU A 79 -11.98 -2.34 2.47
C LEU A 79 -13.48 -2.44 2.14
N VAL A 80 -13.88 -1.99 0.95
CA VAL A 80 -15.27 -2.13 0.48
C VAL A 80 -15.63 -3.58 0.20
N GLU A 81 -14.74 -4.36 -0.43
CA GLU A 81 -14.96 -5.77 -0.70
C GLU A 81 -15.14 -6.55 0.61
N GLU A 82 -14.27 -6.33 1.60
CA GLU A 82 -14.41 -6.98 2.92
C GLU A 82 -15.71 -6.59 3.63
N GLY A 83 -16.05 -5.29 3.63
CA GLY A 83 -17.28 -4.81 4.27
C GLY A 83 -18.57 -5.31 3.59
N SER A 84 -18.51 -5.61 2.28
CA SER A 84 -19.64 -6.22 1.57
C SER A 84 -19.84 -7.69 1.94
N LEU A 85 -18.74 -8.45 2.09
CA LEU A 85 -18.77 -9.85 2.49
C LEU A 85 -19.25 -10.04 3.94
N GLU A 86 -18.88 -9.12 4.84
CA GLU A 86 -19.37 -9.13 6.22
C GLU A 86 -20.90 -8.95 6.28
N LYS A 87 -21.45 -8.02 5.48
CA LYS A 87 -22.90 -7.79 5.43
C LYS A 87 -23.69 -9.01 4.95
N ASP A 88 -23.22 -9.69 3.90
CA ASP A 88 -23.89 -10.91 3.39
C ASP A 88 -23.93 -12.03 4.44
N THR A 89 -22.96 -12.08 5.36
CA THR A 89 -22.89 -13.11 6.41
C THR A 89 -23.83 -12.83 7.58
N VAL A 90 -24.18 -11.56 7.83
CA VAL A 90 -25.05 -11.15 8.97
C VAL A 90 -26.54 -11.13 8.58
N THR A 91 -26.87 -11.13 7.29
CA THR A 91 -28.25 -11.16 6.79
C THR A 91 -28.82 -12.56 6.52
N LEU A 92 -28.05 -13.62 6.79
CA LEU A 92 -28.47 -15.03 6.73
C LEU A 92 -28.71 -15.60 8.13
#